data_AF-A0A3B8LXD7-F1
#
_entry.id   AF-A0A3B8LXD7-F1
#
_cell.length_a   1.000
_cell.length_b   1.000
_cell.length_c   1.000
_cell.angle_alpha   90.00
_cell.angle_beta   90.00
_cell.angle_gamma   90.00
#
_symmetry.space_group_name_H-M   'P 1'
#
loop_
_entity.id
_entity.type
_entity.pdbx_description
1 polymer ?
#
loop_
_entity_poly.entity_id
_entity_poly.type
_entity_poly.pdbx_seq_one_letter_code
_entity_poly.pdbx_strand_id
1 'polypeptide(L)'
;MQPTATARACIFLHITGGPAQQETFDMKPKATGAARGEFDPIASRVPGIDVCEFMPKTAQMTHHLSIIRSMHHDQTFHGGGTHYNLTGRPHQPRTPQPEYYLDSRDAPCVGAVFQQLIGFRAGLPASVHLPFWIQQGNVGRFAGQDAGFLGQRFNPLRVFHVGKTDLPGSLPRTFRLPDAIPVSRLDRRTSLLTSLERGRETPETPSRWKRQRERAMEIL
;
A
#
# COMPACT_ATOMS: atom_id res chain seq x y z
N MET A 1 -20.45 -9.43 -23.90
CA MET A 1 -20.52 -9.87 -22.49
C MET A 1 -19.35 -9.20 -21.77
N GLN A 2 -19.60 -8.32 -20.81
CA GLN A 2 -18.48 -7.77 -20.02
C GLN A 2 -17.91 -8.90 -19.17
N PRO A 3 -16.59 -9.15 -19.21
CA PRO A 3 -16.00 -10.17 -18.36
C PRO A 3 -16.22 -9.77 -16.89
N THR A 4 -16.94 -10.61 -16.14
CA THR A 4 -17.08 -10.45 -14.70
C THR A 4 -15.76 -10.84 -14.06
N ALA A 5 -14.97 -9.86 -13.66
CA ALA A 5 -13.74 -10.10 -12.89
C ALA A 5 -14.08 -10.86 -11.59
N THR A 6 -13.39 -11.96 -11.32
CA THR A 6 -13.64 -12.86 -10.17
C THR A 6 -12.66 -12.67 -9.02
N ALA A 7 -11.63 -11.83 -9.18
CA ALA A 7 -10.61 -11.61 -8.17
C ALA A 7 -11.21 -11.00 -6.89
N ARG A 8 -11.05 -11.67 -5.76
CA ARG A 8 -11.59 -11.25 -4.46
C ARG A 8 -10.60 -10.41 -3.63
N ALA A 9 -9.32 -10.61 -3.86
CA ALA A 9 -8.20 -9.95 -3.19
C ALA A 9 -7.07 -9.71 -4.20
N CYS A 10 -6.26 -8.67 -3.96
CA CYS A 10 -5.11 -8.31 -4.78
C CYS A 10 -3.91 -8.04 -3.86
N ILE A 11 -2.73 -8.54 -4.24
CA ILE A 11 -1.47 -8.21 -3.60
C ILE A 11 -0.74 -7.26 -4.53
N PHE A 12 -0.52 -6.02 -4.06
CA PHE A 12 0.34 -5.07 -4.73
C PHE A 12 1.75 -5.18 -4.17
N LEU A 13 2.69 -5.68 -4.98
CA LEU A 13 4.09 -5.82 -4.59
C LEU A 13 4.89 -4.64 -5.17
N HIS A 14 5.33 -3.73 -4.28
CA HIS A 14 6.26 -2.67 -4.63
C HIS A 14 7.69 -3.11 -4.29
N ILE A 15 8.58 -3.11 -5.29
CA ILE A 15 9.98 -3.51 -5.12
C ILE A 15 10.86 -2.27 -5.21
N THR A 16 11.12 -1.63 -4.07
CA THR A 16 12.01 -0.46 -4.02
C THR A 16 13.43 -0.86 -4.40
N GLY A 17 14.07 -0.06 -5.25
CA GLY A 17 15.35 -0.42 -5.89
C GLY A 17 15.11 -1.33 -7.10
N GLY A 18 14.49 -2.49 -6.87
CA GLY A 18 14.02 -3.40 -7.91
C GLY A 18 15.09 -3.93 -8.87
N PRO A 19 14.82 -5.04 -9.58
CA PRO A 19 15.66 -5.44 -10.69
C PRO A 19 15.44 -4.50 -11.89
N ALA A 20 16.48 -4.31 -12.70
CA ALA A 20 16.36 -3.56 -13.95
C ALA A 20 15.36 -4.24 -14.91
N GLN A 21 14.55 -3.45 -15.62
CA GLN A 21 13.51 -4.00 -16.50
C GLN A 21 14.09 -4.77 -17.69
N GLN A 22 15.24 -4.32 -18.21
CA GLN A 22 15.99 -5.04 -19.25
C GLN A 22 16.60 -6.37 -18.79
N GLU A 23 16.61 -6.64 -17.47
CA GLU A 23 17.05 -7.90 -16.87
C GLU A 23 15.89 -8.74 -16.32
N THR A 24 14.65 -8.38 -16.65
CA THR A 24 13.46 -9.10 -16.16
C THR A 24 12.45 -9.34 -17.28
N PHE A 25 11.55 -8.38 -17.51
CA PHE A 25 10.38 -8.56 -18.38
C PHE A 25 10.45 -7.77 -19.68
N ASP A 26 11.39 -6.83 -19.81
CA ASP A 26 11.52 -5.93 -20.98
C ASP A 26 12.96 -5.96 -21.54
N MET A 27 13.47 -7.18 -21.74
CA MET A 27 14.80 -7.42 -22.30
C MET A 27 14.93 -6.83 -23.70
N LYS A 28 16.12 -6.33 -24.02
CA LYS A 28 16.43 -5.70 -25.32
C LYS A 28 17.61 -6.40 -25.98
N PRO A 29 17.51 -7.70 -26.33
CA PRO A 29 18.65 -8.48 -26.82
C PRO A 29 19.27 -7.95 -28.12
N LYS A 30 18.52 -7.12 -28.86
CA LYS A 30 18.97 -6.48 -30.11
C LYS A 30 19.52 -5.05 -29.90
N ALA A 31 19.41 -4.50 -28.69
CA ALA A 31 19.99 -3.18 -28.40
C ALA A 31 21.50 -3.29 -28.20
N THR A 32 22.18 -2.15 -28.29
CA THR A 32 23.64 -2.04 -28.10
C THR A 32 23.98 -1.36 -26.79
N GLY A 33 25.18 -1.64 -26.28
CA GLY A 33 25.70 -1.04 -25.05
C GLY A 33 24.84 -1.34 -23.82
N ALA A 34 24.78 -0.38 -22.89
CA ALA A 34 24.08 -0.54 -21.61
C ALA A 34 22.55 -0.77 -21.74
N ALA A 35 21.94 -0.39 -22.87
CA ALA A 35 20.52 -0.57 -23.10
C ALA A 35 20.10 -2.02 -23.37
N ARG A 36 21.05 -2.89 -23.78
CA ARG A 36 20.79 -4.33 -23.98
C ARG A 36 20.46 -5.03 -22.67
N GLY A 37 21.21 -4.66 -21.63
CA GLY A 37 21.39 -5.47 -20.44
C GLY A 37 22.57 -6.42 -20.54
N GLU A 38 22.98 -6.96 -19.40
CA GLU A 38 24.09 -7.90 -19.25
C GLU A 38 23.67 -9.34 -19.56
N PHE A 39 22.43 -9.72 -19.23
CA PHE A 39 22.00 -11.13 -19.30
C PHE A 39 21.28 -11.48 -20.60
N ASP A 40 21.17 -12.78 -20.86
CA ASP A 40 20.56 -13.30 -22.08
C ASP A 40 19.10 -13.74 -21.87
N PRO A 41 18.26 -13.66 -22.91
CA PRO A 41 16.87 -14.10 -22.85
C PRO A 41 16.75 -15.63 -22.93
N ILE A 42 15.74 -16.17 -22.26
CA ILE A 42 15.25 -17.54 -22.45
C ILE A 42 13.81 -17.53 -22.96
N ALA A 43 13.48 -18.51 -23.80
CA ALA A 43 12.11 -18.73 -24.24
C ALA A 43 11.20 -19.08 -23.04
N SER A 44 9.99 -18.56 -23.05
CA SER A 44 8.99 -18.85 -22.02
C SER A 44 7.86 -19.76 -22.53
N ARG A 45 6.94 -20.13 -21.64
CA ARG A 45 5.79 -20.97 -21.97
C ARG A 45 4.85 -20.35 -23.00
N VAL A 46 4.83 -19.02 -23.13
CA VAL A 46 4.03 -18.30 -24.12
C VAL A 46 4.97 -17.85 -25.25
N PRO A 47 4.75 -18.31 -26.50
CA PRO A 47 5.54 -17.88 -27.64
C PRO A 47 5.53 -16.36 -27.80
N GLY A 48 6.70 -15.78 -28.07
CA GLY A 48 6.88 -14.33 -28.22
C GLY A 48 7.05 -13.56 -26.91
N ILE A 49 7.04 -14.24 -25.76
CA ILE A 49 7.46 -13.67 -24.48
C ILE A 49 8.79 -14.29 -24.07
N ASP A 50 9.82 -13.46 -24.03
CA ASP A 50 11.13 -13.79 -23.46
C ASP A 50 11.29 -13.15 -22.08
N VAL A 51 12.05 -13.82 -21.21
CA VAL A 51 12.45 -13.33 -19.88
C VAL A 51 13.92 -13.65 -19.64
N CYS A 52 14.52 -13.02 -18.63
CA CYS A 52 15.94 -13.24 -18.29
C CYS A 52 16.22 -14.71 -17.92
N GLU A 53 17.39 -15.22 -18.31
CA GLU A 53 17.86 -16.59 -18.05
C GLU A 53 17.85 -16.97 -16.56
N PHE A 54 17.96 -15.99 -15.65
CA PHE A 54 17.84 -16.20 -14.20
C PHE A 54 16.40 -16.33 -13.67
N MET A 55 15.41 -16.28 -14.56
CA MET A 55 13.99 -16.41 -14.21
C MET A 55 13.31 -17.68 -14.79
N PRO A 56 13.93 -18.89 -14.71
CA PRO A 56 13.40 -20.08 -15.39
C PRO A 56 12.03 -20.50 -14.84
N LYS A 57 11.77 -20.31 -13.54
CA LYS A 57 10.46 -20.57 -12.93
C LYS A 57 9.40 -19.60 -13.47
N THR A 58 9.75 -18.33 -13.64
CA THR A 58 8.85 -17.33 -14.22
C THR A 58 8.57 -17.63 -15.69
N ALA A 59 9.58 -18.07 -16.45
CA ALA A 59 9.42 -18.49 -17.84
C ALA A 59 8.36 -19.59 -17.99
N GLN A 60 8.31 -20.55 -17.07
CA GLN A 60 7.29 -21.60 -17.03
C GLN A 60 5.88 -21.10 -16.68
N MET A 61 5.78 -19.92 -16.06
CA MET A 61 4.54 -19.33 -15.55
C MET A 61 4.00 -18.19 -16.43
N THR A 62 4.61 -17.86 -17.56
CA THR A 62 4.20 -16.68 -18.37
C THR A 62 2.76 -16.69 -18.86
N HIS A 63 2.16 -17.86 -19.05
CA HIS A 63 0.73 -18.04 -19.32
C HIS A 63 -0.23 -17.56 -18.21
N HIS A 64 0.29 -17.27 -17.02
CA HIS A 64 -0.45 -16.66 -15.90
C HIS A 64 -0.15 -15.16 -15.74
N LEU A 65 0.74 -14.60 -16.55
CA LEU A 65 1.20 -13.23 -16.42
C LEU A 65 0.57 -12.32 -17.47
N SER A 66 0.23 -11.11 -17.04
CA SER A 66 0.00 -9.98 -17.95
C SER A 66 1.15 -9.01 -17.77
N ILE A 67 2.01 -8.91 -18.79
CA ILE A 67 3.22 -8.08 -18.74
C ILE A 67 2.92 -6.73 -19.40
N ILE A 68 3.11 -5.64 -18.66
CA ILE A 68 2.94 -4.26 -19.15
C ILE A 68 4.32 -3.62 -19.27
N ARG A 69 4.76 -3.34 -20.51
CA ARG A 69 6.07 -2.74 -20.83
C ARG A 69 6.00 -1.24 -21.18
N SER A 70 4.79 -0.68 -21.23
CA SER A 70 4.54 0.70 -21.65
C SER A 70 4.64 1.72 -20.51
N MET A 71 4.84 1.27 -19.26
CA MET A 71 4.85 2.15 -18.10
C MET A 71 6.18 2.90 -17.99
N HIS A 72 6.12 4.23 -17.94
CA HIS A 72 7.26 5.11 -17.76
C HIS A 72 6.83 6.41 -17.06
N HIS A 73 7.78 7.16 -16.49
CA HIS A 73 7.56 8.47 -15.88
C HIS A 73 8.83 9.31 -15.90
N ASP A 74 8.70 10.62 -15.73
CA ASP A 74 9.83 11.57 -15.74
C ASP A 74 10.34 11.95 -14.34
N GLN A 75 9.92 11.21 -13.29
CA GLN A 75 10.43 11.43 -11.94
C GLN A 75 11.87 10.96 -11.82
N THR A 76 12.77 11.86 -11.42
CA THR A 76 14.23 11.64 -11.41
C THR A 76 14.78 11.21 -10.05
N PHE A 77 13.93 11.06 -9.04
CA PHE A 77 14.31 10.67 -7.69
C PHE A 77 13.41 9.55 -7.15
N HIS A 78 13.94 8.73 -6.23
CA HIS A 78 13.30 7.50 -5.75
C HIS A 78 11.92 7.74 -5.13
N GLY A 79 11.78 8.77 -4.31
CA GLY A 79 10.50 9.13 -3.67
C GLY A 79 9.43 9.51 -4.69
N GLY A 80 9.80 10.22 -5.76
CA GLY A 80 8.88 10.67 -6.80
C GLY A 80 8.37 9.51 -7.64
N GLY A 81 9.27 8.59 -8.04
CA GLY A 81 8.88 7.36 -8.71
C GLY A 81 8.02 6.46 -7.84
N THR A 82 8.32 6.36 -6.54
CA THR A 82 7.49 5.62 -5.57
C THR A 82 6.09 6.23 -5.47
N HIS A 83 5.98 7.54 -5.29
CA HIS A 83 4.69 8.23 -5.27
C HIS A 83 3.90 7.98 -6.56
N TYR A 84 4.56 8.07 -7.73
CA TYR A 84 3.91 7.80 -9.02
C TYR A 84 3.37 6.38 -9.07
N ASN A 85 4.18 5.38 -8.70
CA ASN A 85 3.76 3.98 -8.72
C ASN A 85 2.59 3.68 -7.78
N LEU A 86 2.51 4.37 -6.64
CA LEU A 86 1.47 4.15 -5.65
C LEU A 86 0.17 4.91 -5.93
N THR A 87 0.25 6.06 -6.60
CA THR A 87 -0.89 6.98 -6.77
C THR A 87 -1.34 7.16 -8.22
N GLY A 88 -0.50 6.76 -9.19
CA GLY A 88 -0.68 7.05 -10.61
C GLY A 88 -0.49 8.53 -10.98
N ARG A 89 0.08 9.35 -10.09
CA ARG A 89 0.28 10.80 -10.29
C ARG A 89 1.73 11.20 -10.07
N PRO A 90 2.27 12.14 -10.87
CA PRO A 90 3.59 12.69 -10.63
C PRO A 90 3.65 13.35 -9.24
N HIS A 91 4.75 13.15 -8.53
CA HIS A 91 4.96 13.82 -7.26
C HIS A 91 5.20 15.30 -7.53
N GLN A 92 4.49 16.16 -6.79
CA GLN A 92 4.72 17.60 -6.80
C GLN A 92 5.43 17.98 -5.51
N PRO A 93 6.77 17.87 -5.48
CA PRO A 93 7.52 18.13 -4.26
C PRO A 93 7.30 19.56 -3.78
N ARG A 94 7.11 19.68 -2.47
CA ARG A 94 7.04 20.97 -1.78
C ARG A 94 8.39 21.16 -1.08
N THR A 95 9.02 22.30 -1.33
CA THR A 95 10.33 22.63 -0.77
C THR A 95 10.27 22.65 0.77
N PRO A 96 11.36 22.28 1.47
CA PRO A 96 12.75 22.14 0.99
C PRO A 96 13.22 20.72 0.65
N GLN A 97 12.44 19.65 0.87
CA GLN A 97 12.92 18.27 0.64
C GLN A 97 11.95 17.49 -0.28
N PRO A 98 12.30 17.31 -1.56
CA PRO A 98 11.35 16.84 -2.57
C PRO A 98 10.95 15.37 -2.47
N GLU A 99 11.64 14.54 -1.67
CA GLU A 99 11.43 13.08 -1.71
C GLU A 99 10.60 12.52 -0.54
N TYR A 100 10.44 13.28 0.56
CA TYR A 100 10.17 12.69 1.88
C TYR A 100 8.92 13.19 2.60
N TYR A 101 8.13 14.08 2.01
CA TYR A 101 6.96 14.65 2.68
C TYR A 101 5.65 14.03 2.23
N LEU A 102 5.02 13.30 3.15
CA LEU A 102 3.61 12.93 3.10
C LEU A 102 2.77 14.19 3.34
N ASP A 103 2.01 14.63 2.35
CA ASP A 103 1.10 15.76 2.49
C ASP A 103 -0.35 15.31 2.31
N SER A 104 -1.24 15.87 3.12
CA SER A 104 -2.69 15.66 2.98
C SER A 104 -3.26 16.12 1.64
N ARG A 105 -2.52 16.87 0.83
CA ARG A 105 -2.93 17.30 -0.51
C ARG A 105 -2.48 16.35 -1.62
N ASP A 106 -1.66 15.36 -1.29
CA ASP A 106 -1.18 14.40 -2.28
C ASP A 106 -2.32 13.50 -2.78
N ALA A 107 -2.08 12.86 -3.92
CA ALA A 107 -3.03 11.88 -4.44
C ALA A 107 -3.07 10.65 -3.50
N PRO A 108 -4.26 10.05 -3.29
CA PRO A 108 -4.37 8.83 -2.51
C PRO A 108 -3.61 7.69 -3.17
N CYS A 109 -2.98 6.85 -2.34
CA CYS A 109 -2.45 5.59 -2.81
C CYS A 109 -3.58 4.67 -3.31
N VAL A 110 -3.25 3.70 -4.16
CA VAL A 110 -4.21 2.73 -4.71
C VAL A 110 -5.01 2.03 -3.60
N GLY A 111 -4.35 1.68 -2.49
CA GLY A 111 -5.01 1.07 -1.33
C GLY A 111 -6.07 1.97 -0.68
N ALA A 112 -5.81 3.28 -0.59
CA ALA A 112 -6.77 4.24 -0.07
C ALA A 112 -7.97 4.46 -1.01
N VAL A 113 -7.73 4.44 -2.32
CA VAL A 113 -8.81 4.45 -3.32
C VAL A 113 -9.70 3.23 -3.16
N PHE A 114 -9.12 2.03 -3.01
CA PHE A 114 -9.91 0.83 -2.69
C PHE A 114 -10.67 0.99 -1.38
N GLN A 115 -10.02 1.44 -0.31
CA GLN A 115 -10.68 1.69 0.97
C GLN A 115 -11.88 2.64 0.85
N GLN A 116 -11.78 3.67 0.00
CA GLN A 116 -12.88 4.60 -0.27
C GLN A 116 -14.03 3.96 -1.04
N LEU A 117 -13.73 3.19 -2.08
CA LEU A 117 -14.73 2.63 -2.98
C LEU A 117 -15.46 1.42 -2.41
N ILE A 118 -14.75 0.53 -1.72
CA ILE A 118 -15.31 -0.74 -1.23
C ILE A 118 -15.54 -0.78 0.29
N GLY A 119 -14.98 0.19 1.04
CA GLY A 119 -15.18 0.31 2.48
C GLY A 119 -14.62 -0.86 3.29
N PHE A 120 -15.14 -1.03 4.51
CA PHE A 120 -14.75 -2.12 5.39
C PHE A 120 -15.46 -3.42 5.01
N ARG A 121 -14.75 -4.54 5.10
CA ARG A 121 -15.28 -5.89 4.89
C ARG A 121 -15.13 -6.69 6.18
N ALA A 122 -16.25 -7.18 6.73
CA ALA A 122 -16.27 -7.92 7.99
C ALA A 122 -15.55 -7.20 9.15
N GLY A 123 -15.69 -5.87 9.23
CA GLY A 123 -15.05 -5.05 10.28
C GLY A 123 -13.57 -4.75 10.04
N LEU A 124 -12.95 -5.29 8.97
CA LEU A 124 -11.58 -5.01 8.59
C LEU A 124 -11.50 -4.03 7.41
N PRO A 125 -10.44 -3.22 7.32
CA PRO A 125 -10.22 -2.35 6.17
C PRO A 125 -9.97 -3.18 4.92
N ALA A 126 -10.42 -2.66 3.78
CA ALA A 126 -10.21 -3.20 2.45
C ALA A 126 -8.75 -3.16 1.98
N SER A 127 -7.91 -2.33 2.61
CA SER A 127 -6.48 -2.23 2.27
C SER A 127 -5.60 -2.38 3.50
N VAL A 128 -4.56 -3.19 3.36
CA VAL A 128 -3.51 -3.42 4.36
C VAL A 128 -2.16 -3.17 3.71
N HIS A 129 -1.27 -2.46 4.39
CA HIS A 129 0.10 -2.20 3.95
C HIS A 129 1.08 -2.90 4.90
N LEU A 130 1.92 -3.76 4.31
CA LEU A 130 2.96 -4.56 4.96
C LEU A 130 4.32 -4.36 4.28
N PRO A 131 5.43 -4.65 4.97
CA PRO A 131 5.58 -4.81 6.41
C PRO A 131 6.13 -3.54 7.08
N PHE A 132 6.43 -2.50 6.30
CA PHE A 132 7.04 -1.27 6.77
C PHE A 132 6.69 -0.12 5.84
N TRP A 133 7.09 1.08 6.24
CA TRP A 133 7.10 2.22 5.35
C TRP A 133 8.13 2.05 4.24
N ILE A 134 7.73 2.31 3.01
CA ILE A 134 8.67 2.48 1.91
C ILE A 134 9.49 3.74 2.20
N GLN A 135 10.80 3.57 2.36
CA GLN A 135 11.70 4.62 2.83
C GLN A 135 13.12 4.37 2.30
N GLN A 136 13.95 5.41 2.35
CA GLN A 136 15.37 5.32 2.01
C GLN A 136 16.24 5.55 3.24
N GLY A 137 16.87 4.47 3.73
CA GLY A 137 17.77 4.51 4.89
C GLY A 137 17.18 5.28 6.07
N ASN A 138 18.00 6.16 6.65
CA ASN A 138 17.58 7.08 7.72
C ASN A 138 17.03 8.43 7.18
N VAL A 139 16.90 8.58 5.86
CA VAL A 139 16.65 9.88 5.21
C VAL A 139 15.18 10.27 5.30
N GLY A 140 14.26 9.32 5.12
CA GLY A 140 12.84 9.59 5.28
C GLY A 140 11.92 8.63 4.55
N ARG A 141 10.62 8.73 4.89
CA ARG A 141 9.54 7.95 4.28
C ARG A 141 9.13 8.59 2.96
N PHE A 142 8.92 7.81 1.92
CA PHE A 142 8.48 8.35 0.64
C PHE A 142 7.01 8.76 0.67
N ALA A 143 6.65 9.79 -0.11
CA ALA A 143 5.27 10.24 -0.27
C ALA A 143 4.39 9.21 -0.99
N GLY A 144 3.08 9.44 -1.01
CA GLY A 144 2.13 8.63 -1.81
C GLY A 144 1.76 7.27 -1.22
N GLN A 145 2.08 7.03 0.05
CA GLN A 145 1.73 5.80 0.77
C GLN A 145 0.40 5.88 1.54
N ASP A 146 -0.15 7.09 1.67
CA ASP A 146 -1.34 7.40 2.46
C ASP A 146 -2.53 7.80 1.57
N ALA A 147 -3.65 8.11 2.21
CA ALA A 147 -4.90 8.52 1.55
C ALA A 147 -4.91 9.96 1.04
N GLY A 148 -3.87 10.75 1.32
CA GLY A 148 -3.76 12.13 0.84
C GLY A 148 -5.05 12.93 1.11
N PHE A 149 -5.60 13.54 0.05
CA PHE A 149 -6.79 14.40 0.17
C PHE A 149 -8.08 13.67 0.54
N LEU A 150 -8.12 12.33 0.45
CA LEU A 150 -9.26 11.56 0.95
C LEU A 150 -9.32 11.58 2.49
N GLY A 151 -8.18 11.81 3.14
CA GLY A 151 -8.04 11.90 4.59
C GLY A 151 -7.80 10.56 5.27
N GLN A 152 -7.29 10.65 6.50
CA GLN A 152 -6.72 9.53 7.25
C GLN A 152 -7.65 8.31 7.43
N ARG A 153 -8.97 8.51 7.40
CA ARG A 153 -9.96 7.43 7.47
C ARG A 153 -9.79 6.38 6.37
N PHE A 154 -9.26 6.79 5.22
CA PHE A 154 -9.03 5.90 4.09
C PHE A 154 -7.58 5.40 4.02
N ASN A 155 -6.73 5.70 5.01
CA ASN A 155 -5.39 5.16 5.03
C ASN A 155 -5.45 3.61 5.06
N PRO A 156 -4.58 2.93 4.29
CA PRO A 156 -4.39 1.50 4.48
C PRO A 156 -4.03 1.19 5.94
N LEU A 157 -4.56 0.09 6.46
CA LEU A 157 -4.13 -0.40 7.76
C LEU A 157 -2.68 -0.83 7.67
N ARG A 158 -1.81 -0.15 8.42
CA ARG A 158 -0.39 -0.48 8.48
C ARG A 158 -0.14 -1.52 9.54
N VAL A 159 0.46 -2.63 9.12
CA VAL A 159 0.90 -3.69 10.03
C VAL A 159 2.40 -3.83 9.89
N PHE A 160 3.10 -3.46 10.96
CA PHE A 160 4.56 -3.46 10.99
C PHE A 160 5.09 -4.83 11.40
N HIS A 161 6.09 -5.32 10.66
CA HIS A 161 6.87 -6.48 11.07
C HIS A 161 8.12 -5.99 11.82
N VAL A 162 8.21 -6.30 13.11
CA VAL A 162 9.28 -5.82 14.00
C VAL A 162 10.31 -6.94 14.27
N GLY A 163 10.09 -8.15 13.74
CA GLY A 163 11.09 -9.21 13.73
C GLY A 163 10.49 -10.61 13.89
N LYS A 164 11.33 -11.56 14.32
CA LYS A 164 11.02 -13.01 14.38
C LYS A 164 9.82 -13.39 15.27
N THR A 165 9.31 -12.47 16.08
CA THR A 165 8.14 -12.70 16.96
C THR A 165 6.80 -12.47 16.25
N ASP A 166 6.79 -11.79 15.10
CA ASP A 166 5.61 -11.58 14.27
C ASP A 166 5.46 -12.75 13.28
N LEU A 167 5.07 -13.92 13.81
CA LEU A 167 4.85 -15.15 13.03
C LEU A 167 3.44 -15.21 12.43
N PRO A 168 3.23 -15.93 11.31
CA PRO A 168 1.89 -16.25 10.82
C PRO A 168 1.00 -16.81 11.94
N GLY A 169 -0.21 -16.26 12.10
CA GLY A 169 -1.15 -16.65 13.15
C GLY A 169 -1.02 -15.88 14.47
N SER A 170 0.02 -15.06 14.64
CA SER A 170 0.10 -14.13 15.78
C SER A 170 -0.75 -12.88 15.54
N LEU A 171 -1.40 -12.36 16.59
CA LEU A 171 -2.14 -11.09 16.50
C LEU A 171 -1.14 -9.94 16.27
N PRO A 172 -1.21 -9.20 15.15
CA PRO A 172 -0.27 -8.11 14.90
C PRO A 172 -0.30 -7.06 16.00
N ARG A 173 0.84 -6.43 16.29
CA ARG A 173 0.95 -5.37 17.31
C ARG A 173 -0.04 -4.22 17.09
N THR A 174 -0.38 -3.91 15.84
CA THR A 174 -1.40 -2.90 15.50
C THR A 174 -2.78 -3.18 16.12
N PHE A 175 -3.06 -4.44 16.48
CA PHE A 175 -4.31 -4.84 17.14
C PHE A 175 -4.14 -5.10 18.65
N ARG A 176 -2.95 -4.82 19.21
CA ARG A 176 -2.69 -4.93 20.64
C ARG A 176 -2.79 -3.54 21.26
N LEU A 177 -3.25 -3.48 22.52
CA LEU A 177 -3.15 -2.26 23.29
C LEU A 177 -1.68 -1.84 23.43
N PRO A 178 -1.36 -0.55 23.32
CA PRO A 178 -0.02 -0.06 23.66
C PRO A 178 0.34 -0.47 25.09
N ASP A 179 1.59 -0.89 25.32
CA ASP A 179 2.05 -1.41 26.63
C ASP A 179 1.83 -0.41 27.78
N ALA A 180 1.82 0.88 27.48
CA ALA A 180 1.57 1.97 28.44
C ALA A 180 0.08 2.13 28.83
N ILE A 181 -0.85 1.43 28.18
CA ILE A 181 -2.30 1.56 28.41
C ILE A 181 -2.80 0.28 29.10
N PRO A 182 -3.06 0.33 30.43
CA PRO A 182 -3.63 -0.84 31.12
C PRO A 182 -5.08 -1.07 30.69
N VAL A 183 -5.51 -2.33 30.67
CA VAL A 183 -6.89 -2.75 30.32
C VAL A 183 -7.93 -2.01 31.16
N SER A 184 -7.66 -1.78 32.45
CA SER A 184 -8.56 -1.03 33.35
C SER A 184 -8.81 0.42 32.90
N ARG A 185 -7.92 1.02 32.11
CA ARG A 185 -8.14 2.35 31.51
C ARG A 185 -9.10 2.27 30.33
N LEU A 186 -9.04 1.20 29.54
CA LEU A 186 -10.00 0.92 28.48
C LEU A 186 -11.40 0.69 29.08
N ASP A 187 -11.50 -0.16 30.11
CA ASP A 187 -12.77 -0.47 30.78
C ASP A 187 -13.47 0.77 31.33
N ARG A 188 -12.71 1.65 32.00
CA ARG A 188 -13.23 2.93 32.53
C ARG A 188 -13.80 3.82 31.42
N ARG A 189 -13.16 3.85 30.25
CA ARG A 189 -13.63 4.64 29.10
C ARG A 189 -14.87 4.03 28.46
N THR A 190 -14.91 2.71 28.28
CA THR A 190 -16.08 2.01 27.76
C THR A 190 -17.28 2.18 28.70
N SER A 191 -17.04 2.12 30.01
CA SER A 191 -18.06 2.36 31.04
C SER A 191 -18.59 3.79 30.99
N LEU A 192 -17.68 4.79 30.91
CA LEU A 192 -18.07 6.19 30.79
C LEU A 192 -18.87 6.45 29.51
N LEU A 193 -18.42 5.90 28.37
CA LEU A 193 -19.12 6.02 27.09
C LEU A 193 -20.54 5.44 27.18
N THR A 194 -20.66 4.22 27.74
CA THR A 194 -21.96 3.55 27.93
C THR A 194 -22.89 4.40 28.80
N SER A 195 -22.38 4.98 29.88
CA SER A 195 -23.17 5.86 30.75
C SER A 195 -23.63 7.14 30.04
N LEU A 196 -22.77 7.74 29.21
CA LEU A 196 -23.12 8.92 28.41
C LEU A 196 -24.13 8.60 27.31
N GLU A 197 -24.06 7.40 26.72
CA GLU A 197 -24.99 6.95 25.67
C GLU A 197 -26.38 6.62 26.22
N ARG A 198 -26.47 6.02 27.42
CA ARG A 198 -27.76 5.77 28.10
C ARG A 198 -28.55 7.05 28.38
N GLY A 199 -27.88 8.20 28.53
CA GLY A 199 -28.53 9.50 28.74
C GLY A 199 -28.95 10.22 27.46
N ARG A 200 -28.74 9.65 26.26
CA ARG A 200 -28.91 10.32 24.96
C ARG A 200 -29.83 9.57 24.00
N GLU A 201 -30.96 9.07 24.48
CA GLU A 201 -32.07 8.66 23.61
C GLU A 201 -32.71 9.90 22.97
N THR A 202 -32.15 10.37 21.85
CA THR A 202 -32.85 11.30 20.94
C THR A 202 -32.89 10.68 19.53
N PRO A 203 -34.01 10.81 18.78
CA PRO A 203 -34.32 9.95 17.64
C PRO A 203 -33.41 10.13 16.42
N GLU A 204 -32.59 11.17 16.40
CA GLU A 204 -31.62 11.41 15.34
C GLU A 204 -30.26 11.68 15.95
N THR A 205 -29.46 10.63 16.17
CA THR A 205 -28.02 10.85 16.33
C THR A 205 -27.47 11.12 14.92
N PRO A 206 -27.08 12.36 14.55
CA PRO A 206 -26.65 12.63 13.20
C PRO A 206 -25.43 11.77 12.92
N SER A 207 -25.37 11.12 11.76
CA SER A 207 -24.25 10.28 11.33
C SER A 207 -22.87 10.96 11.50
N ARG A 208 -22.85 12.30 11.60
CA ARG A 208 -21.69 13.14 11.94
C ARG A 208 -21.13 12.90 13.35
N TRP A 209 -21.97 12.67 14.36
CA TRP A 209 -21.54 12.39 15.75
C TRP A 209 -20.91 11.01 15.87
N LYS A 210 -21.54 9.97 15.30
CA LYS A 210 -20.96 8.63 15.21
C LYS A 210 -19.59 8.66 14.52
N ARG A 211 -19.46 9.44 13.43
CA ARG A 211 -18.18 9.65 12.73
C ARG A 211 -17.12 10.37 13.56
N GLN A 212 -17.48 11.39 14.33
CA GLN A 212 -16.52 12.07 15.22
C GLN A 212 -16.07 11.16 16.37
N ARG A 213 -16.97 10.31 16.87
CA ARG A 213 -16.68 9.30 17.90
C ARG A 213 -15.69 8.23 17.41
N GLU A 214 -15.94 7.64 16.24
CA GLU A 214 -15.03 6.67 15.62
C GLU A 214 -13.62 7.27 15.46
N ARG A 215 -13.55 8.52 14.99
CA ARG A 215 -12.29 9.26 14.82
C ARG A 215 -11.55 9.55 16.14
N ALA A 216 -12.26 9.74 17.24
CA ALA A 216 -11.64 9.92 18.56
C ALA A 216 -11.04 8.61 19.11
N MET A 217 -11.63 7.47 18.77
CA MET A 217 -11.11 6.16 19.15
C MET A 217 -9.90 5.74 18.29
N GLU A 218 -9.83 6.20 17.04
CA GLU A 218 -8.69 5.96 16.14
C GLU A 218 -7.38 6.67 16.56
N ILE A 219 -7.43 7.63 17.50
CA ILE A 219 -6.26 8.39 17.98
C ILE A 219 -5.58 7.73 19.20
N LEU A 220 -6.15 6.64 19.74
CA LEU A 220 -5.64 5.89 20.90
C LEU A 220 -4.68 4.77 20.47
#